data_AF-A0A1X9M6A7-F1
#
_entry.id   AF-A0A1X9M6A7-F1
#
_cell.length_a   1.000
_cell.length_b   1.000
_cell.length_c   1.000
_cell.angle_alpha   90.00
_cell.angle_beta   90.00
_cell.angle_gamma   90.00
#
_symmetry.space_group_name_H-M   'P 1'
#
loop_
_entity.id
_entity.type
_entity.pdbx_description
1 polymer ?
#
loop_
_entity_poly.entity_id
_entity_poly.type
_entity_poly.pdbx_seq_one_letter_code
_entity_poly.pdbx_strand_id
1 'polypeptide(L)'
;MGGSISLIMVPIFIITFRRGWKSGVLTGLLVGLLNLMIGGYVVHPVQLVLDYPLAYLVLGFASIFIVKAALSIKTIVIGLVFATALRFISHFASGVIWFGEYAPEGMNVSLYSAFYNLSYLVPEMLLTLAVIILLLKKYPQFFLTVR
;
A
#
# COMPACT_ATOMS: atom_id res chain seq x y z
N MET A 1 -11.87 -2.39 -14.26
CA MET A 1 -11.25 -3.39 -13.38
C MET A 1 -10.08 -2.74 -12.66
N GLY A 2 -9.99 -2.88 -11.34
CA GLY A 2 -8.89 -2.34 -10.52
C GLY A 2 -7.65 -3.22 -10.61
N GLY A 3 -6.53 -2.85 -9.98
CA GLY A 3 -5.30 -3.65 -10.00
C GLY A 3 -4.40 -3.33 -11.19
N SER A 4 -3.46 -2.42 -10.97
CA SER A 4 -2.41 -2.07 -11.92
C SER A 4 -1.08 -1.97 -11.20
N ILE A 5 0.00 -2.38 -11.85
CA ILE A 5 1.34 -2.13 -11.35
C ILE A 5 1.63 -0.65 -11.59
N SER A 6 1.74 0.11 -10.50
CA SER A 6 1.97 1.57 -10.55
C SER A 6 3.05 1.99 -9.55
N LEU A 7 3.32 3.29 -9.45
CA LEU A 7 4.28 3.84 -8.48
C LEU A 7 3.58 4.58 -7.32
N ILE A 8 2.28 4.38 -7.13
CA ILE A 8 1.47 5.15 -6.17
C ILE A 8 1.89 4.91 -4.71
N MET A 9 2.44 3.73 -4.40
CA MET A 9 3.02 3.43 -3.08
C MET A 9 4.28 4.26 -2.78
N VAL A 10 5.10 4.59 -3.78
CA VAL A 10 6.40 5.28 -3.60
C VAL A 10 6.29 6.58 -2.79
N PRO A 11 5.46 7.57 -3.16
CA PRO A 11 5.37 8.81 -2.40
C PRO A 11 4.85 8.60 -0.96
N ILE A 12 3.96 7.63 -0.75
CA ILE A 12 3.44 7.32 0.59
C ILE A 12 4.58 6.79 1.46
N PHE A 13 5.31 5.77 1.01
CA PHE A 13 6.41 5.18 1.78
C PHE A 13 7.57 6.17 1.99
N ILE A 14 7.86 7.03 1.03
CA ILE A 14 8.84 8.12 1.19
C ILE A 14 8.47 8.99 2.39
N ILE A 15 7.22 9.48 2.45
CA ILE A 15 6.77 10.35 3.54
C ILE A 15 6.70 9.57 4.86
N THR A 16 6.22 8.33 4.84
CA THR A 16 6.17 7.45 6.01
C THR A 16 7.54 7.25 6.65
N PHE A 17 8.57 6.90 5.87
CA PHE A 17 9.90 6.67 6.41
C PHE A 17 10.66 7.97 6.74
N ARG A 18 10.33 9.08 6.07
CA ARG A 18 10.97 10.38 6.33
C ARG A 18 10.38 11.10 7.55
N ARG A 19 9.05 11.18 7.62
CA ARG A 19 8.31 12.01 8.61
C ARG A 19 7.55 11.19 9.66
N GLY A 20 7.61 9.87 9.57
CA GLY A 20 6.94 8.96 10.49
C GLY A 20 5.49 8.66 10.10
N TRP A 21 4.91 7.73 10.85
CA TRP A 21 3.65 7.08 10.48
C TRP A 21 2.46 8.03 10.43
N LYS A 22 2.43 9.08 11.27
CA LYS A 22 1.34 10.07 11.26
C LYS A 22 1.24 10.81 9.93
N SER A 23 2.38 11.31 9.44
CA SER A 23 2.45 11.95 8.13
C SER A 23 2.19 10.94 7.02
N GLY A 24 2.72 9.71 7.15
CA GLY A 24 2.44 8.61 6.22
C GLY A 24 0.96 8.29 6.08
N VAL A 25 0.23 8.19 7.19
CA VAL A 25 -1.22 7.91 7.24
C VAL A 25 -2.00 9.01 6.54
N LEU A 26 -1.69 10.28 6.82
CA LEU A 26 -2.33 11.41 6.14
C LEU A 26 -2.02 11.42 4.64
N THR A 27 -0.77 11.19 4.25
CA THR A 27 -0.39 11.09 2.83
C THR A 27 -1.12 9.93 2.15
N GLY A 28 -1.18 8.76 2.77
CA GLY A 28 -1.92 7.61 2.27
C GLY A 28 -3.41 7.90 2.10
N LEU A 29 -4.04 8.55 3.08
CA LEU A 29 -5.44 8.97 2.98
C LEU A 29 -5.67 9.90 1.79
N LEU A 30 -4.85 10.95 1.64
CA LEU A 30 -4.97 11.90 0.53
C LEU A 30 -4.75 11.22 -0.83
N VAL A 31 -3.74 10.34 -0.93
CA VAL A 31 -3.48 9.59 -2.15
C VAL A 31 -4.64 8.64 -2.48
N GLY A 32 -5.23 7.97 -1.49
CA GLY A 32 -6.40 7.13 -1.68
C GLY A 32 -7.63 7.89 -2.15
N LEU A 33 -7.87 9.08 -1.60
CA LEU A 33 -8.95 9.97 -2.05
C LEU A 33 -8.71 10.48 -3.48
N LEU A 34 -7.47 10.88 -3.81
CA LEU A 34 -7.12 11.27 -5.17
C LEU A 34 -7.31 10.12 -6.17
N ASN A 35 -6.93 8.90 -5.80
CA ASN A 35 -7.12 7.72 -6.63
C ASN A 35 -8.60 7.43 -6.89
N LEU A 36 -9.44 7.59 -5.85
CA LEU A 36 -10.90 7.50 -5.98
C LEU A 36 -11.46 8.55 -6.95
N MET A 37 -10.99 9.80 -6.87
CA MET A 37 -11.48 10.90 -7.71
C MET A 37 -11.11 10.76 -9.19
N ILE A 38 -9.91 10.24 -9.49
CA ILE A 38 -9.38 10.20 -10.86
C ILE A 38 -9.86 8.97 -11.64
N GLY A 39 -10.04 7.84 -10.97
CA GLY A 39 -10.34 6.58 -11.66
C GLY A 39 -11.01 5.54 -10.77
N GLY A 40 -11.70 5.97 -9.72
CA GLY A 40 -12.40 5.08 -8.81
C GLY A 40 -13.53 4.31 -9.49
N TYR A 41 -13.65 3.03 -9.14
CA TYR A 41 -14.74 2.15 -9.51
C TYR A 41 -15.46 1.73 -8.23
N VAL A 42 -16.67 2.27 -8.05
CA VAL A 42 -17.44 2.14 -6.82
C VAL A 42 -18.70 1.35 -7.09
N VAL A 43 -18.84 0.22 -6.41
CA VAL A 43 -20.05 -0.63 -6.46
C VAL A 43 -20.78 -0.67 -5.12
N HIS A 44 -20.11 -0.31 -4.02
CA HIS A 44 -20.72 -0.26 -2.69
C HIS A 44 -19.96 0.72 -1.76
N PRO A 45 -20.62 1.43 -0.83
CA PRO A 45 -19.95 2.37 0.06
C PRO A 45 -18.84 1.74 0.93
N VAL A 46 -19.02 0.51 1.40
CA VAL A 46 -17.98 -0.20 2.17
C VAL A 46 -16.81 -0.60 1.26
N GLN A 47 -17.09 -1.06 0.03
CA GLN A 47 -16.06 -1.36 -0.97
C GLN A 47 -15.23 -0.11 -1.28
N LEU A 48 -15.89 1.04 -1.45
CA LEU A 48 -15.21 2.33 -1.63
C LEU A 48 -14.18 2.57 -0.53
N VAL A 49 -14.57 2.42 0.73
CA VAL A 49 -13.66 2.65 1.86
C VAL A 49 -12.48 1.67 1.81
N LEU A 50 -12.76 0.38 1.59
CA LEU A 50 -11.74 -0.67 1.55
C LEU A 50 -10.75 -0.49 0.41
N ASP A 51 -11.20 -0.16 -0.80
CA ASP A 51 -10.35 -0.10 -1.98
C ASP A 51 -9.65 1.24 -2.19
N TYR A 52 -10.14 2.31 -1.56
CA TYR A 52 -9.57 3.63 -1.70
C TYR A 52 -9.01 4.12 -0.35
N PRO A 53 -9.67 5.01 0.42
CA PRO A 53 -9.02 5.70 1.53
C PRO A 53 -8.36 4.73 2.52
N LEU A 54 -8.97 3.61 2.88
CA LEU A 54 -8.38 2.67 3.83
C LEU A 54 -7.15 1.95 3.24
N ALA A 55 -7.26 1.38 2.04
CA ALA A 55 -6.17 0.65 1.38
C ALA A 55 -4.87 1.47 1.29
N TYR A 56 -4.98 2.78 1.03
CA TYR A 56 -3.81 3.66 0.94
C TYR A 56 -3.39 4.24 2.30
N LEU A 57 -4.34 4.54 3.19
CA LEU A 57 -4.05 5.02 4.54
C LEU A 57 -3.18 4.04 5.33
N VAL A 58 -3.51 2.74 5.29
CA VAL A 58 -2.80 1.72 6.08
C VAL A 58 -1.33 1.59 5.71
N LEU A 59 -0.93 2.04 4.51
CA LEU A 59 0.47 2.10 4.10
C LEU A 59 1.30 3.05 4.97
N GLY A 60 0.67 4.05 5.57
CA GLY A 60 1.28 4.96 6.54
C GLY A 60 1.80 4.28 7.80
N PHE A 61 1.28 3.10 8.16
CA PHE A 61 1.73 2.37 9.35
C PHE A 61 3.07 1.64 9.16
N ALA A 62 3.69 1.71 7.98
CA ALA A 62 4.98 1.06 7.70
C ALA A 62 6.10 1.45 8.68
N SER A 63 6.05 2.65 9.26
CA SER A 63 7.05 3.11 10.23
C SER A 63 6.54 3.11 11.67
N ILE A 64 5.39 2.49 11.99
CA ILE A 64 4.80 2.53 13.34
C ILE A 64 5.70 1.88 14.40
N PHE A 65 6.53 0.92 14.00
CA PHE A 65 7.52 0.25 14.86
C PHE A 65 8.91 0.88 14.76
N ILE A 66 9.10 1.87 13.89
CA ILE A 66 10.36 2.62 13.70
C ILE A 66 10.32 3.85 14.62
N VAL A 67 10.05 3.61 15.90
CA VAL A 67 10.02 4.64 16.93
C VAL A 67 11.35 4.52 17.66
N LYS A 68 12.31 5.41 17.35
CA LYS A 68 13.67 5.53 17.93
C LYS A 68 14.79 4.69 17.31
N ALA A 69 14.52 3.74 16.42
CA ALA A 69 15.56 3.02 15.68
C ALA A 69 16.04 3.80 14.45
N ALA A 70 17.34 3.72 14.12
CA ALA A 70 17.85 4.23 12.85
C ALA A 70 17.17 3.51 11.68
N LEU A 71 16.82 4.26 10.63
CA LEU A 71 16.25 3.70 9.42
C LEU A 71 17.30 2.76 8.79
N SER A 72 16.93 1.50 8.57
CA SER A 72 17.80 0.47 8.02
C SER A 72 17.04 -0.31 6.94
N ILE A 73 17.77 -1.03 6.09
CA ILE A 73 17.13 -1.90 5.07
C ILE A 73 16.18 -2.90 5.73
N LYS A 74 16.55 -3.46 6.89
CA LYS A 74 15.71 -4.39 7.65
C LYS A 74 14.39 -3.75 8.08
N THR A 75 14.43 -2.55 8.66
CA THR A 75 13.21 -1.87 9.13
C THR A 75 12.33 -1.41 7.96
N ILE A 76 12.93 -1.03 6.84
CA ILE A 76 12.21 -0.70 5.60
C ILE A 76 11.46 -1.91 5.05
N VAL A 77 12.13 -3.07 4.95
CA VAL A 77 11.51 -4.31 4.44
C VAL A 77 10.36 -4.75 5.35
N ILE A 78 10.57 -4.79 6.66
CA ILE A 78 9.52 -5.17 7.62
C ILE A 78 8.32 -4.21 7.50
N GLY A 79 8.59 -2.90 7.44
CA GLY A 79 7.55 -1.88 7.29
C GLY A 79 6.75 -2.01 6.00
N LEU A 80 7.44 -2.21 4.87
CA LEU A 80 6.82 -2.41 3.56
C LEU A 80 5.93 -3.65 3.51
N VAL A 81 6.44 -4.79 4.00
CA VAL A 81 5.67 -6.05 4.03
C VAL A 81 4.45 -5.90 4.93
N PHE A 82 4.62 -5.34 6.13
CA PHE A 82 3.52 -5.13 7.07
C PHE A 82 2.42 -4.23 6.48
N ALA A 83 2.78 -3.04 6.00
CA ALA A 83 1.85 -2.10 5.39
C ALA A 83 1.15 -2.67 4.15
N THR A 84 1.89 -3.36 3.27
CA THR A 84 1.32 -3.98 2.06
C THR A 84 0.39 -5.12 2.42
N ALA A 85 0.67 -5.90 3.47
CA ALA A 85 -0.24 -6.92 3.97
C ALA A 85 -1.56 -6.33 4.48
N LEU A 86 -1.52 -5.18 5.18
CA LEU A 86 -2.75 -4.48 5.57
C LEU A 86 -3.56 -4.02 4.34
N ARG A 87 -2.90 -3.46 3.33
CA ARG A 87 -3.55 -3.08 2.06
C ARG A 87 -4.13 -4.30 1.35
N PHE A 88 -3.41 -5.42 1.34
CA PHE A 88 -3.89 -6.69 0.78
C PHE A 88 -5.15 -7.16 1.50
N ILE A 89 -5.21 -7.12 2.83
CA ILE A 89 -6.41 -7.53 3.58
C ILE A 89 -7.64 -6.71 3.14
N SER A 90 -7.49 -5.39 2.97
CA SER A 90 -8.58 -4.53 2.49
C SER A 90 -9.07 -4.93 1.09
N HIS A 91 -8.15 -5.06 0.13
CA HIS A 91 -8.51 -5.43 -1.24
C HIS A 91 -8.98 -6.88 -1.37
N PHE A 92 -8.45 -7.79 -0.54
CA PHE A 92 -8.88 -9.18 -0.49
C PHE A 92 -10.32 -9.28 -0.01
N ALA A 93 -10.65 -8.60 1.10
CA ALA A 93 -12.01 -8.54 1.62
C ALA A 93 -12.98 -7.92 0.60
N SER A 94 -12.56 -6.83 -0.05
CA SER A 94 -13.32 -6.22 -1.13
C SER A 94 -13.57 -7.21 -2.29
N GLY A 95 -12.50 -7.88 -2.74
CA GLY A 95 -12.54 -8.84 -3.83
C GLY A 95 -13.47 -10.02 -3.56
N VAL A 96 -13.47 -10.55 -2.33
CA VAL A 96 -14.33 -11.67 -1.93
C VAL A 96 -15.80 -11.27 -1.88
N ILE A 97 -16.11 -10.07 -1.39
CA ILE A 97 -17.49 -9.65 -1.13
C ILE A 97 -18.17 -9.11 -2.40
N TRP A 98 -17.46 -8.30 -3.22
CA TRP A 98 -18.07 -7.58 -4.34
C TRP A 98 -17.57 -7.99 -5.73
N PHE A 99 -16.44 -8.71 -5.83
CA PHE A 99 -15.84 -9.04 -7.13
C PHE A 99 -15.73 -10.55 -7.38
N GLY A 100 -16.53 -11.36 -6.67
CA GLY A 100 -16.58 -12.80 -6.86
C GLY A 100 -17.13 -13.23 -8.23
N GLU A 101 -17.92 -12.37 -8.88
CA GLU A 101 -18.46 -12.60 -10.24
C GLU A 101 -17.37 -12.73 -11.32
N TYR A 102 -16.17 -12.23 -11.06
CA TYR A 102 -15.03 -12.32 -11.98
C TYR A 102 -14.21 -13.60 -11.81
N ALA A 103 -14.52 -14.42 -10.80
CA ALA A 103 -13.84 -15.69 -10.59
C ALA A 103 -14.18 -16.66 -11.74
N PRO A 104 -13.19 -17.36 -12.33
CA PRO A 104 -13.44 -18.40 -13.32
C PRO A 104 -14.40 -19.47 -12.81
N GLU A 105 -15.14 -20.09 -13.72
CA GLU A 105 -16.09 -21.15 -13.38
C GLU A 105 -15.39 -22.29 -12.61
N GLY A 106 -15.94 -22.64 -11.44
CA GLY A 106 -15.37 -23.65 -10.54
C GLY A 106 -14.21 -23.18 -9.65
N MET A 107 -13.72 -21.94 -9.78
CA MET A 107 -12.67 -21.40 -8.90
C MET A 107 -13.27 -20.86 -7.60
N ASN A 108 -12.63 -21.16 -6.47
CA ASN A 108 -13.01 -20.56 -5.19
C ASN A 108 -12.77 -19.03 -5.23
N VAL A 109 -13.80 -18.24 -4.89
CA VAL A 109 -13.77 -16.77 -4.91
C VAL A 109 -12.65 -16.19 -4.04
N SER A 110 -12.38 -16.77 -2.87
CA SER A 110 -11.29 -16.32 -2.00
C SER A 110 -9.93 -16.58 -2.64
N LEU A 111 -9.72 -17.74 -3.26
CA LEU A 111 -8.47 -17.99 -4.00
C LEU A 111 -8.31 -17.02 -5.16
N TYR A 112 -9.39 -16.77 -5.92
CA TYR A 112 -9.37 -15.81 -7.01
C TYR A 112 -8.97 -14.41 -6.51
N SER A 113 -9.63 -13.91 -5.47
CA SER A 113 -9.33 -12.61 -4.86
C SER A 113 -7.89 -12.54 -4.36
N ALA A 114 -7.37 -13.59 -3.72
CA ALA A 114 -5.99 -13.63 -3.23
C ALA A 114 -4.98 -13.53 -4.38
N PHE A 115 -5.11 -14.37 -5.41
CA PHE A 115 -4.18 -14.36 -6.55
C PHE A 115 -4.28 -13.06 -7.34
N TYR A 116 -5.49 -12.57 -7.58
CA TYR A 116 -5.71 -11.31 -8.28
C TYR A 116 -4.99 -10.16 -7.56
N ASN A 117 -5.20 -10.02 -6.26
CA ASN A 117 -4.60 -8.93 -5.48
C ASN A 117 -3.08 -9.05 -5.34
N LEU A 118 -2.57 -10.26 -5.13
CA LEU A 118 -1.11 -10.49 -5.05
C LEU A 118 -0.41 -10.24 -6.38
N SER A 119 -1.09 -10.47 -7.52
CA SER A 119 -0.50 -10.32 -8.86
C SER A 119 0.00 -8.91 -9.15
N TYR A 120 -0.61 -7.87 -8.57
CA TYR A 120 -0.17 -6.48 -8.72
C TYR A 120 0.48 -5.91 -7.45
N LEU A 121 0.03 -6.29 -6.24
CA LEU A 121 0.58 -5.75 -4.99
C LEU A 121 2.02 -6.20 -4.75
N VAL A 122 2.37 -7.45 -5.09
CA VAL A 122 3.75 -7.95 -4.88
C VAL A 122 4.74 -7.22 -5.79
N PRO A 123 4.51 -7.11 -7.13
CA PRO A 123 5.37 -6.30 -7.98
C PRO A 123 5.45 -4.83 -7.53
N GLU A 124 4.32 -4.21 -7.16
CA GLU A 124 4.27 -2.82 -6.70
C GLU A 124 5.11 -2.59 -5.43
N MET A 125 5.02 -3.52 -4.47
CA MET A 125 5.83 -3.51 -3.26
C MET A 125 7.32 -3.66 -3.57
N LEU A 126 7.69 -4.56 -4.49
CA LEU A 126 9.10 -4.78 -4.87
C LEU A 126 9.69 -3.56 -5.59
N LEU A 127 8.93 -2.93 -6.50
CA LEU A 127 9.33 -1.68 -7.16
C LEU A 127 9.50 -0.56 -6.13
N THR A 128 8.56 -0.43 -5.20
CA THR A 128 8.66 0.56 -4.12
C THR A 128 9.89 0.31 -3.26
N LEU A 129 10.14 -0.94 -2.86
CA LEU A 129 11.32 -1.32 -2.09
C LEU A 129 12.62 -0.96 -2.82
N ALA A 130 12.71 -1.23 -4.13
CA ALA A 130 13.87 -0.90 -4.94
C ALA A 130 14.15 0.61 -4.94
N VAL A 131 13.11 1.43 -5.13
CA VAL A 131 13.21 2.90 -5.10
C VAL A 131 13.68 3.39 -3.73
N ILE A 132 13.07 2.91 -2.65
CA ILE A 132 13.42 3.33 -1.29
C ILE A 132 14.87 2.93 -0.94
N ILE A 133 15.31 1.72 -1.29
CA ILE A 133 16.70 1.27 -1.05
C ILE A 133 17.68 2.12 -1.87
N LEU A 134 17.36 2.44 -3.13
CA LEU A 134 18.20 3.29 -3.96
C LEU A 134 18.36 4.68 -3.35
N LEU A 135 17.25 5.29 -2.90
CA LEU A 135 17.29 6.58 -2.20
C LEU A 135 18.09 6.51 -0.90
N LEU A 136 17.92 5.45 -0.11
CA LEU A 136 18.66 5.28 1.14
C LEU A 136 20.18 5.18 0.90
N LYS A 137 20.60 4.43 -0.14
CA LYS A 137 22.02 4.24 -0.46
C LYS A 137 22.66 5.46 -1.11
N LYS A 138 21.93 6.18 -1.96
CA LYS A 138 22.48 7.33 -2.72
C LYS A 138 22.34 8.66 -1.99
N TYR A 139 21.26 8.82 -1.20
CA TYR A 139 20.93 10.06 -0.50
C TYR A 139 20.42 9.76 0.92
N PRO A 140 21.22 9.15 1.82
CA PRO A 140 20.78 8.82 3.18
C PRO A 140 20.26 10.03 3.97
N GLN A 141 20.84 11.21 3.75
CA GLN A 141 20.40 12.49 4.32
C GLN A 141 18.94 12.85 3.97
N PHE A 142 18.39 12.29 2.91
CA PHE A 142 16.99 12.47 2.55
C PHE A 142 16.02 11.87 3.60
N PHE A 143 16.45 10.88 4.39
CA PHE A 143 15.62 10.30 5.45
C PHE A 143 15.97 10.84 6.84
N LEU A 144 17.03 11.64 6.96
CA LEU A 144 17.39 12.34 8.18
C LEU A 144 16.57 13.62 8.27
N THR A 145 15.52 13.62 9.09
CA THR A 145 14.78 14.85 9.37
C THR A 145 15.63 15.73 10.28
N VAL A 146 15.99 16.93 9.81
CA VAL A 146 16.46 18.03 10.66
C VAL A 146 15.31 18.33 11.61
N ARG A 147 15.45 17.92 12.87
CA ARG A 147 14.49 18.25 13.93
C ARG A 147 14.61 19.71 14.29
#